data_AF-A0A443SE40-F1
#
_entry.id   AF-A0A443SE40-F1
#
_cell.length_a   1.000
_cell.length_b   1.000
_cell.length_c   1.000
_cell.angle_alpha   90.00
_cell.angle_beta   90.00
_cell.angle_gamma   90.00
#
_symmetry.space_group_name_H-M   'P 1'
#
loop_
_entity.id
_entity.type
_entity.pdbx_description
1 polymer ?
#
loop_
_entity_poly.entity_id
_entity_poly.type
_entity_poly.pdbx_seq_one_letter_code
_entity_poly.pdbx_strand_id
1 'polypeptide(L)'
;MNEFCKSIGGSMVTIHSQYDNDLLRRAFPADMTLLGVTREGQSWKWQDQKAHSFNSWATGEPNNHSGEENCITFINGGKNDGEWNDVSCYMLVYTVCKLHDCDAFIASQRGSENYAPANNFDKSIKNFNSSMIAQLLFKMESSMHQQSN
;
A
#
# COMPACT_ATOMS: atom_id res chain seq x y z
N MET A 1 10.19 -12.29 2.25
CA MET A 1 9.50 -10.99 2.19
C MET A 1 9.26 -10.42 3.60
N ASN A 2 8.49 -11.11 4.45
CA ASN A 2 8.24 -10.64 5.83
C ASN A 2 9.52 -10.38 6.63
N GLU A 3 10.45 -11.34 6.64
CA GLU A 3 11.73 -11.20 7.37
C GLU A 3 12.59 -10.04 6.86
N PHE A 4 12.50 -9.69 5.58
CA PHE A 4 13.19 -8.53 5.04
C PHE A 4 12.59 -7.22 5.56
N CYS A 5 11.26 -7.08 5.57
CA CYS A 5 10.64 -5.88 6.13
C CYS A 5 10.98 -5.72 7.62
N LYS A 6 11.02 -6.83 8.37
CA LYS A 6 11.45 -6.82 9.78
C LYS A 6 12.92 -6.40 9.93
N SER A 7 13.81 -6.88 9.06
CA SER A 7 15.25 -6.55 9.17
C SER A 7 15.55 -5.06 8.93
N ILE A 8 14.63 -4.30 8.34
CA ILE A 8 14.73 -2.84 8.18
C ILE A 8 13.84 -2.05 9.16
N GLY A 9 13.33 -2.69 10.22
CA GLY A 9 12.50 -2.02 11.23
C GLY A 9 11.08 -1.72 10.76
N GLY A 10 10.52 -2.57 9.90
CA GLY A 10 9.17 -2.45 9.38
C GLY A 10 8.41 -3.77 9.36
N SER A 11 7.26 -3.74 8.71
CA SER A 11 6.41 -4.90 8.44
C SER A 11 5.94 -4.86 6.98
N MET A 12 5.40 -5.96 6.47
CA MET A 12 4.73 -5.91 5.17
C MET A 12 3.53 -4.94 5.22
N VAL A 13 3.19 -4.37 4.07
CA VAL A 13 2.07 -3.43 3.95
C VAL A 13 0.74 -4.08 4.30
N THR A 14 -0.06 -3.40 5.12
CA THR A 14 -1.44 -3.76 5.45
C THR A 14 -2.37 -2.70 4.87
N ILE A 15 -3.59 -3.08 4.47
CA ILE A 15 -4.57 -2.17 3.87
C ILE A 15 -5.82 -2.20 4.74
N HIS A 16 -6.33 -1.05 5.16
CA HIS A 16 -7.53 -0.97 6.02
C HIS A 16 -8.59 -0.02 5.49
N SER A 17 -8.36 0.59 4.34
CA SER A 17 -9.24 1.57 3.75
C SER A 17 -9.01 1.71 2.25
N GLN A 18 -9.98 2.32 1.56
CA GLN A 18 -9.81 2.74 0.17
C GLN A 18 -8.59 3.66 0.00
N TYR A 19 -8.32 4.52 0.99
CA TYR A 19 -7.17 5.42 0.96
C TYR A 19 -5.84 4.65 0.95
N ASP A 20 -5.69 3.64 1.81
CA ASP A 20 -4.50 2.79 1.84
C ASP A 20 -4.32 2.06 0.51
N ASN A 21 -5.43 1.57 -0.06
CA ASN A 21 -5.47 0.87 -1.35
C ASN A 21 -5.01 1.79 -2.50
N ASP A 22 -5.56 3.00 -2.57
CA ASP A 22 -5.20 4.01 -3.56
C ASP A 22 -3.78 4.56 -3.37
N LEU A 23 -3.28 4.57 -2.13
CA LEU A 23 -1.89 4.95 -1.84
C LEU A 23 -0.95 3.89 -2.40
N LEU A 24 -1.21 2.61 -2.15
CA LEU A 24 -0.41 1.50 -2.69
C LEU A 24 -0.41 1.54 -4.23
N ARG A 25 -1.60 1.70 -4.83
CA ARG A 25 -1.78 1.80 -6.29
C ARG A 25 -0.91 2.86 -6.95
N ARG A 26 -0.83 4.04 -6.35
CA ARG A 26 -0.15 5.22 -6.93
C ARG A 26 1.33 5.30 -6.59
N ALA A 27 1.72 4.91 -5.39
CA ALA A 27 3.08 5.08 -4.90
C ALA A 27 4.01 3.92 -5.30
N PHE A 28 3.46 2.74 -5.59
CA PHE A 28 4.23 1.53 -5.87
C PHE A 28 3.66 0.79 -7.08
N PRO A 29 4.00 1.22 -8.31
CA PRO A 29 3.48 0.64 -9.55
C PRO A 29 4.20 -0.67 -9.93
N ALA A 30 4.27 -1.62 -9.00
CA ALA A 30 4.76 -2.97 -9.26
C ALA A 30 3.58 -3.86 -9.65
N ASP A 31 3.72 -4.67 -10.71
CA ASP A 31 2.62 -5.47 -11.29
C ASP A 31 1.77 -6.22 -10.24
N MET A 32 2.42 -6.81 -9.24
CA MET A 32 1.76 -7.44 -8.10
C MET A 32 2.54 -7.22 -6.80
N THR A 33 1.81 -6.94 -5.73
CA THR A 33 2.37 -6.72 -4.39
C THR A 33 1.76 -7.68 -3.38
N LEU A 34 2.59 -8.52 -2.75
CA LEU A 34 2.18 -9.37 -1.64
C LEU A 34 1.90 -8.52 -0.39
N LEU A 35 0.70 -8.66 0.15
CA LEU A 35 0.24 -7.94 1.34
C LEU A 35 0.60 -8.68 2.64
N GLY A 36 0.71 -7.93 3.73
CA GLY A 36 0.98 -8.43 5.08
C GLY A 36 -0.24 -9.07 5.72
N VAL A 37 -0.76 -10.14 5.12
CA VAL A 37 -2.00 -10.82 5.53
C VAL A 37 -1.92 -12.31 5.19
N THR A 38 -2.48 -13.14 6.07
CA THR A 38 -2.54 -14.59 5.88
C THR A 38 -3.94 -15.12 6.19
N ARG A 39 -4.35 -16.19 5.52
CA ARG A 39 -5.61 -16.89 5.78
C ARG A 39 -5.54 -17.65 7.11
N GLU A 40 -6.61 -17.56 7.91
CA GLU A 40 -6.84 -18.33 9.15
C GLU A 40 -8.24 -18.94 9.08
N GLY A 41 -8.32 -20.18 8.59
CA GLY A 41 -9.60 -20.83 8.27
C GLY A 41 -10.33 -20.13 7.12
N GLN A 42 -11.52 -19.57 7.41
CA GLN A 42 -12.31 -18.78 6.45
C GLN A 42 -12.08 -17.27 6.58
N SER A 43 -11.21 -16.84 7.50
CA SER A 43 -10.94 -15.43 7.79
C SER A 43 -9.54 -15.02 7.37
N TRP A 44 -9.28 -13.70 7.38
CA TRP A 44 -7.99 -13.10 7.05
C TRP A 44 -7.38 -12.44 8.28
N LYS A 45 -6.11 -12.76 8.55
CA LYS A 45 -5.33 -12.22 9.66
C LYS A 45 -4.27 -11.26 9.15
N TRP A 46 -4.47 -9.98 9.42
CA TRP A 46 -3.51 -8.93 9.09
C TRP A 46 -2.36 -8.91 10.10
N GLN A 47 -1.13 -8.69 9.62
CA GLN A 47 0.07 -8.74 10.45
C GLN A 47 0.05 -7.69 11.57
N ASP A 48 -0.62 -6.56 11.36
CA ASP A 48 -0.76 -5.49 12.36
C ASP A 48 -1.87 -5.75 13.40
N GLN A 49 -2.51 -6.92 13.35
CA GLN A 49 -3.55 -7.36 14.30
C GLN A 49 -4.78 -6.44 14.38
N LYS A 50 -4.97 -5.53 13.41
CA LYS A 50 -6.15 -4.65 13.39
C LYS A 50 -7.36 -5.39 12.86
N ALA A 51 -8.53 -5.03 13.41
CA ALA A 51 -9.81 -5.47 12.87
C ALA A 51 -9.98 -4.95 11.45
N HIS A 52 -10.54 -5.78 10.57
CA HIS A 52 -10.58 -5.50 9.14
C HIS A 52 -11.98 -5.73 8.57
N SER A 53 -12.50 -4.71 7.88
CA SER A 53 -13.80 -4.74 7.20
C SER A 53 -13.73 -4.27 5.74
N PHE A 54 -12.65 -3.62 5.35
CA PHE A 54 -12.42 -3.17 3.98
C PHE A 54 -12.07 -4.38 3.10
N ASN A 55 -12.42 -4.37 1.82
CA ASN A 55 -11.85 -5.30 0.85
C ASN A 55 -11.90 -4.70 -0.55
N SER A 56 -11.03 -5.18 -1.43
CA SER A 56 -11.00 -4.79 -2.83
C SER A 56 -10.82 -6.01 -3.73
N TRP A 57 -11.51 -7.11 -3.42
CA TRP A 57 -11.39 -8.36 -4.19
C TRP A 57 -11.71 -8.15 -5.66
N ALA A 58 -10.90 -8.76 -6.52
CA ALA A 58 -11.23 -8.87 -7.92
C ALA A 58 -12.49 -9.73 -8.09
N THR A 59 -13.19 -9.54 -9.21
CA THR A 59 -14.39 -10.33 -9.51
C THR A 59 -14.05 -11.83 -9.52
N GLY A 60 -14.67 -12.59 -8.62
CA GLY A 60 -14.44 -14.04 -8.46
C GLY A 60 -13.59 -14.42 -7.25
N GLU A 61 -12.98 -13.43 -6.57
CA GLU A 61 -12.07 -13.65 -5.45
C GLU A 61 -12.71 -13.37 -4.08
N PRO A 62 -12.19 -13.97 -3.00
CA PRO A 62 -11.15 -14.99 -2.97
C PRO A 62 -11.70 -16.39 -3.32
N ASN A 63 -11.02 -17.11 -4.21
CA ASN A 63 -11.49 -18.41 -4.71
C ASN A 63 -10.81 -19.63 -4.05
N ASN A 64 -9.69 -19.42 -3.33
CA ASN A 64 -8.89 -20.45 -2.68
C ASN A 64 -8.51 -21.62 -3.61
N HIS A 65 -7.94 -21.31 -4.78
CA HIS A 65 -7.63 -22.29 -5.81
C HIS A 65 -6.77 -23.44 -5.25
N SER A 66 -7.19 -24.68 -5.51
CA SER A 66 -6.57 -25.90 -4.98
C SER A 66 -6.47 -25.99 -3.44
N GLY A 67 -7.08 -25.07 -2.70
CA GLY A 67 -7.01 -25.01 -1.23
C GLY A 67 -5.69 -24.47 -0.67
N GLU A 68 -4.84 -23.85 -1.49
CA GLU A 68 -3.48 -23.44 -1.11
C GLU A 68 -3.24 -21.93 -1.12
N GLU A 69 -4.28 -21.12 -1.39
CA GLU A 69 -4.16 -19.66 -1.52
C GLU A 69 -4.41 -18.94 -0.20
N ASN A 70 -3.31 -18.86 0.57
CA ASN A 70 -3.32 -18.40 1.95
C ASN A 70 -2.77 -16.98 2.14
N CYS A 71 -2.44 -16.28 1.06
CA CYS A 71 -1.95 -14.90 1.08
C CYS A 71 -2.73 -14.04 0.07
N ILE A 72 -2.60 -12.72 0.15
CA ILE A 72 -3.26 -11.78 -0.78
C ILE A 72 -2.20 -11.03 -1.60
N THR A 73 -2.41 -10.95 -2.90
CA THR A 73 -1.73 -9.98 -3.77
C THR A 73 -2.65 -8.83 -4.15
N PHE A 74 -2.12 -7.63 -4.07
CA PHE A 74 -2.67 -6.45 -4.73
C PHE A 74 -2.21 -6.44 -6.18
N ILE A 75 -3.12 -6.17 -7.11
CA ILE A 75 -2.86 -6.13 -8.56
C ILE A 75 -2.74 -4.66 -8.99
N ASN A 76 -1.61 -4.30 -9.61
CA ASN A 76 -1.46 -3.04 -10.32
C ASN A 76 -1.59 -3.27 -11.83
N GLY A 77 -2.46 -2.50 -12.47
CA GLY A 77 -2.62 -2.50 -13.92
C GLY A 77 -3.62 -3.52 -14.47
N GLY A 78 -3.86 -3.42 -15.77
CA GLY A 78 -4.84 -4.26 -16.47
C GLY A 78 -6.28 -3.99 -16.02
N LYS A 79 -7.13 -5.01 -16.16
CA LYS A 79 -8.58 -4.93 -15.84
C LYS A 79 -8.91 -4.92 -14.34
N ASN A 80 -7.98 -5.37 -13.51
CA ASN A 80 -8.14 -5.53 -12.07
C ASN A 80 -7.23 -4.53 -11.30
N ASP A 81 -6.89 -3.38 -11.91
CA ASP A 81 -6.02 -2.38 -11.30
C ASP A 81 -6.63 -1.88 -9.97
N GLY A 82 -5.91 -2.09 -8.87
CA GLY A 82 -6.38 -1.75 -7.53
C GLY A 82 -7.11 -2.87 -6.81
N GLU A 83 -7.32 -4.02 -7.44
CA GLU A 83 -8.05 -5.15 -6.87
C GLU A 83 -7.10 -6.23 -6.31
N TRP A 84 -7.67 -7.17 -5.56
CA TRP A 84 -6.95 -8.20 -4.82
C TRP A 84 -7.24 -9.59 -5.35
N ASN A 85 -6.25 -10.46 -5.24
CA ASN A 85 -6.38 -11.91 -5.47
C ASN A 85 -5.83 -12.68 -4.27
N ASP A 86 -6.45 -13.78 -3.88
CA ASP A 86 -5.75 -14.73 -3.02
C ASP A 86 -4.80 -15.60 -3.84
N VAL A 87 -3.63 -15.88 -3.28
CA VAL A 87 -2.57 -16.62 -3.95
C VAL A 87 -1.81 -17.49 -2.96
N SER A 88 -1.04 -18.45 -3.48
CA SER A 88 -0.02 -19.14 -2.70
C SER A 88 0.97 -18.13 -2.10
N CYS A 89 1.26 -18.27 -0.80
CA CYS A 89 2.23 -17.43 -0.10
C CYS A 89 3.68 -17.55 -0.64
N TYR A 90 3.95 -18.55 -1.47
CA TYR A 90 5.25 -18.78 -2.11
C TYR A 90 5.35 -18.14 -3.50
N MET A 91 4.32 -17.42 -3.96
CA MET A 91 4.35 -16.71 -5.23
C MET A 91 5.50 -15.68 -5.26
N LEU A 92 6.27 -15.68 -6.34
CA LEU A 92 7.42 -14.78 -6.53
C LEU A 92 6.96 -13.44 -7.12
N VAL A 93 6.60 -12.50 -6.25
CA VAL A 93 6.13 -11.15 -6.58
C VAL A 93 6.83 -10.09 -5.71
N TYR A 94 6.52 -8.81 -5.91
CA TYR A 94 7.06 -7.75 -5.06
C TYR A 94 6.36 -7.69 -3.70
N THR A 95 6.96 -6.99 -2.75
CA THR A 95 6.27 -6.57 -1.52
C THR A 95 6.66 -5.13 -1.21
N VAL A 96 5.80 -4.44 -0.47
CA VAL A 96 6.08 -3.10 0.07
C VAL A 96 6.21 -3.21 1.58
N CYS A 97 7.29 -2.66 2.12
CA CYS A 97 7.51 -2.59 3.56
C CYS A 97 6.99 -1.26 4.12
N LYS A 98 6.15 -1.34 5.15
CA LYS A 98 5.76 -0.22 5.99
C LYS A 98 6.73 -0.11 7.15
N LEU A 99 7.55 0.93 7.14
CA LEU A 99 8.46 1.24 8.24
C LEU A 99 7.66 1.67 9.47
N HIS A 100 8.10 1.24 10.66
CA HIS A 100 7.48 1.65 11.92
C HIS A 100 7.96 3.04 12.34
N ASP A 101 9.19 3.39 11.99
CA ASP A 101 9.80 4.69 12.21
C ASP A 101 10.64 5.09 10.99
N CYS A 102 10.13 6.04 10.21
CA CYS A 102 10.81 6.55 9.01
C CYS A 102 12.08 7.35 9.38
N ASP A 103 12.07 8.08 10.49
CA ASP A 103 13.19 8.93 10.89
C ASP A 103 14.36 8.06 11.38
N ALA A 104 14.06 7.02 12.17
CA ALA A 104 15.05 6.04 12.57
C ALA A 104 15.62 5.28 11.37
N PHE A 105 14.78 4.89 10.41
CA PHE A 105 15.25 4.25 9.18
C PHE A 105 16.18 5.18 8.39
N ILE A 106 15.77 6.42 8.12
CA ILE A 106 16.59 7.41 7.39
C ILE A 106 17.91 7.67 8.12
N ALA A 107 17.88 7.79 9.45
CA ALA A 107 19.07 7.94 10.26
C ALA A 107 20.01 6.73 10.15
N SER A 108 19.46 5.51 10.14
CA SER A 108 20.24 4.26 9.98
C SER A 108 20.95 4.16 8.63
N GLN A 109 20.41 4.81 7.59
CA GLN A 109 20.97 4.79 6.24
C GLN A 109 22.02 5.89 6.01
N ARG A 110 22.18 6.87 6.92
CA ARG A 110 23.18 7.94 6.76
C ARG A 110 24.59 7.35 6.64
N GLY A 111 25.18 7.47 5.45
CA GLY A 111 26.52 6.95 5.14
C GLY A 111 26.55 5.60 4.41
N SER A 112 25.40 5.02 4.04
CA SER A 112 25.38 3.87 3.12
C SER A 112 25.69 4.32 1.69
N GLU A 113 26.36 3.47 0.89
CA GLU A 113 26.67 3.76 -0.52
C GLU A 113 25.40 4.00 -1.37
N ASN A 114 24.23 3.57 -0.88
CA ASN A 114 22.93 3.75 -1.54
C ASN A 114 22.11 4.91 -0.97
N TYR A 115 22.63 5.66 0.00
CA TYR A 115 21.95 6.82 0.58
C TYR A 115 22.12 8.04 -0.33
N ALA A 116 21.11 8.31 -1.16
CA ALA A 116 20.96 9.62 -1.78
C ALA A 116 20.40 10.59 -0.73
N PRO A 117 21.13 11.67 -0.34
CA PRO A 117 20.55 12.70 0.51
C PRO A 117 19.29 13.25 -0.16
N ALA A 118 18.25 13.50 0.65
CA ALA A 118 16.87 13.79 0.27
C ALA A 118 16.64 15.10 -0.53
N ASN A 119 17.60 15.50 -1.35
CA ASN A 119 17.60 16.76 -2.10
C ASN A 119 16.56 16.75 -3.24
N ASN A 120 16.05 15.57 -3.62
CA ASN A 120 14.96 15.39 -4.60
C ASN A 120 13.63 14.91 -4.00
N PHE A 121 13.63 14.26 -2.82
CA PHE A 121 12.40 13.79 -2.17
C PHE A 121 11.67 14.91 -1.41
N ASP A 122 12.41 15.87 -0.84
CA ASP A 122 11.84 17.06 -0.21
C ASP A 122 11.12 17.96 -1.26
N LYS A 123 11.64 18.03 -2.49
CA LYS A 123 10.96 18.76 -3.58
C LYS A 123 9.67 18.08 -4.03
N SER A 124 9.64 16.75 -4.13
CA SER A 124 8.43 16.02 -4.52
C SER A 124 7.36 16.04 -3.43
N ILE A 125 7.73 15.96 -2.14
CA ILE A 125 6.77 16.11 -1.03
C ILE A 125 6.26 17.55 -0.90
N LYS A 126 7.10 18.57 -1.06
CA LYS A 126 6.64 19.97 -1.12
C LYS A 126 5.67 20.20 -2.29
N ASN A 127 5.96 19.62 -3.45
CA ASN A 127 5.07 19.68 -4.61
C ASN A 127 3.79 18.85 -4.42
N PHE A 128 3.87 17.70 -3.75
CA PHE A 128 2.72 16.85 -3.44
C PHE A 128 1.78 17.52 -2.43
N ASN A 129 2.32 18.10 -1.36
CA ASN A 129 1.57 18.88 -0.37
C ASN A 129 0.94 20.12 -1.01
N SER A 130 1.68 20.83 -1.87
CA SER A 130 1.15 21.99 -2.60
C SER A 130 0.05 21.61 -3.59
N SER A 131 0.20 20.48 -4.30
CA SER A 131 -0.81 19.94 -5.22
C SER A 131 -2.06 19.47 -4.50
N MET A 132 -1.92 18.78 -3.36
CA MET A 132 -3.04 18.31 -2.57
C MET A 132 -3.82 19.49 -1.94
N ILE A 133 -3.12 20.53 -1.46
CA ILE A 133 -3.74 21.76 -0.98
C ILE A 133 -4.46 22.48 -2.12
N ALA A 134 -3.85 22.60 -3.30
CA ALA A 134 -4.50 23.20 -4.47
C ALA A 134 -5.75 22.41 -4.91
N GLN A 135 -5.72 21.08 -4.87
CA GLN A 135 -6.88 20.24 -5.17
C GLN A 135 -7.99 20.36 -4.11
N LEU A 136 -7.64 20.50 -2.83
CA LEU A 136 -8.58 20.75 -1.74
C LEU A 136 -9.22 22.14 -1.87
N LEU A 137 -8.43 23.18 -2.16
CA LEU A 137 -8.91 24.54 -2.40
C LEU A 137 -9.84 24.59 -3.62
N PHE A 138 -9.46 23.97 -4.74
CA PHE A 138 -10.31 23.89 -5.93
C PHE A 138 -11.64 23.17 -5.66
N LYS A 139 -11.62 22.08 -4.88
CA LYS A 139 -12.84 21.38 -4.46
C LYS A 139 -13.73 22.27 -3.59
N MET A 140 -13.15 23.04 -2.67
CA MET A 140 -13.89 24.00 -1.84
C MET A 140 -14.48 25.17 -2.64
N GLU A 141 -13.75 25.70 -3.63
CA GLU A 141 -14.25 26.76 -4.52
C GLU A 141 -15.40 26.27 -5.42
N SER A 142 -15.30 25.03 -5.93
CA SER A 142 -16.33 24.42 -6.75
C SER A 142 -17.61 24.10 -5.96
N SER A 143 -17.49 23.73 -4.69
CA SER A 143 -18.64 23.47 -3.82
C SER A 143 -19.33 24.76 -3.36
N MET A 144 -18.59 25.87 -3.21
CA MET A 144 -19.18 27.18 -2.96
C MET A 144 -19.99 27.70 -4.16
N HIS A 145 -19.52 27.47 -5.40
CA HIS A 145 -20.26 27.89 -6.61
C HIS A 145 -21.53 27.05 -6.88
N GLN A 146 -21.60 25.83 -6.36
CA GLN A 146 -22.81 24.99 -6.46
C GLN A 146 -23.88 25.34 -5.43
N GLN A 147 -23.57 26.16 -4.41
CA GLN A 147 -24.54 26.62 -3.40
C GLN A 147 -25.09 28.03 -3.67
N SER A 148 -24.60 28.71 -4.71
CA SER A 148 -25.01 30.08 -5.07
C SER A 148 -25.99 30.17 -6.26
N ASN A 149 -26.64 29.07 -6.65
CA ASN A 149 -27.70 29.02 -7.66
C ASN A 149 -28.97 28.34 -7.12
#